data_AF-A0A2R7NJS1-F1
#
_entry.id   AF-A0A2R7NJS1-F1
#
_cell.length_a   1.000
_cell.length_b   1.000
_cell.length_c   1.000
_cell.angle_alpha   90.00
_cell.angle_beta   90.00
_cell.angle_gamma   90.00
#
_symmetry.space_group_name_H-M   'P 1'
#
loop_
_entity.id
_entity.type
_entity.pdbx_description
1 polymer ?
#
loop_
_entity_poly.entity_id
_entity_poly.type
_entity_poly.pdbx_seq_one_letter_code
_entity_poly.pdbx_strand_id
1 'polypeptide(L)'
;MRAALWLLALFGVAVAAALFAGNNQGTVTLYWPPYRIDLSLNMVVLLLVGGFVTVYAALRALAALLALPHQARRWRVQQKERAMHGALLDALTHMLGGRFIRSRKAAVAALSQEHALEASGEAVPHGKQLRALAHMIAAEASHALQDRATRESHLQDALQEAPMRGSINEQEMHEGAQMRAARWSLDDRDANAALDRLAALPQGAARRTLALRIKLKATRLARQTQEALDTARLLGKHRAFSPNAAQSIVRGLATELINSAHDVAQLQQIWLSLETSERNMPELAIHAAQRLAALGGDATQVRAWLLPVWERMVELPDALAEQHALKLVRALEAGLDAL
;
A
#
# COMPACT_ATOMS: atom_id res chain seq x y z
N MET A 1 19.81 1.52 47.23
CA MET A 1 21.13 0.92 47.58
C MET A 1 22.31 1.82 47.16
N ARG A 2 22.49 2.16 45.87
CA ARG A 2 23.63 3.00 45.41
C ARG A 2 23.66 4.44 45.98
N ALA A 3 22.52 5.10 46.14
CA ALA A 3 22.45 6.47 46.69
C ALA A 3 22.81 6.53 48.19
N ALA A 4 22.44 5.52 48.98
CA ALA A 4 22.75 5.46 50.42
C ALA A 4 24.24 5.25 50.68
N LEU A 5 24.90 4.38 49.90
CA LEU A 5 26.36 4.18 49.97
C LEU A 5 27.13 5.45 49.60
N TRP A 6 26.63 6.21 48.62
CA TRP A 6 27.23 7.50 48.22
C TRP A 6 27.13 8.56 49.34
N LEU A 7 25.98 8.63 50.02
CA LEU A 7 25.81 9.52 51.18
C LEU A 7 26.73 9.12 52.34
N LEU A 8 26.83 7.84 52.65
CA LEU A 8 27.69 7.34 53.72
C LEU A 8 29.17 7.62 53.44
N ALA A 9 29.61 7.45 52.19
CA ALA A 9 30.96 7.83 51.76
C ALA A 9 31.18 9.36 51.85
N LEU A 10 30.22 10.17 51.42
CA LEU A 10 30.31 11.64 51.49
C LEU A 10 30.43 12.13 52.95
N PHE A 11 29.59 11.62 53.85
CA PHE A 11 29.65 11.96 55.27
C PHE A 11 30.93 11.44 55.92
N GLY A 12 31.39 10.24 55.57
CA GLY A 12 32.67 9.71 56.04
C GLY A 12 33.86 10.59 55.66
N VAL A 13 33.91 11.07 54.41
CA VAL A 13 34.92 12.02 53.93
C VAL A 13 34.81 13.36 54.67
N ALA A 14 33.61 13.87 54.90
CA ALA A 14 33.39 15.12 55.63
C ALA A 14 33.87 15.05 57.09
N VAL A 15 33.58 13.94 57.79
CA VAL A 15 34.03 13.70 59.18
C VAL A 15 35.55 13.57 59.24
N ALA A 16 36.16 12.83 58.31
CA ALA A 16 37.62 12.70 58.22
C ALA A 16 38.30 14.05 57.95
N ALA A 17 37.74 14.87 57.06
CA ALA A 17 38.23 16.22 56.79
C ALA A 17 38.11 17.16 58.00
N ALA A 18 37.00 17.07 58.75
CA ALA A 18 36.78 17.88 59.96
C ALA A 18 37.76 17.51 61.08
N LEU A 19 38.01 16.21 61.30
CA LEU A 19 38.98 15.73 62.29
C LEU A 19 40.41 16.13 61.92
N PHE A 20 40.77 16.06 60.63
CA PHE A 20 42.09 16.47 60.16
C PHE A 20 42.32 17.99 60.24
N ALA A 21 41.26 18.79 60.10
CA ALA A 21 41.34 20.25 60.23
C ALA A 21 41.42 20.76 61.68
N GLY A 22 40.86 20.02 62.66
CA GLY A 22 40.69 20.50 64.02
C GLY A 22 41.95 20.61 64.91
N ASN A 23 43.04 19.90 64.60
CA ASN A 23 44.24 19.84 65.45
C ASN A 23 45.58 19.96 64.69
N ASN A 24 45.59 20.67 63.56
CA ASN A 24 46.75 20.71 62.67
C ASN A 24 47.51 22.05 62.78
N GLN A 25 48.75 22.00 63.28
CA GLN A 25 49.64 23.17 63.40
C GLN A 25 50.55 23.37 62.19
N GLY A 26 50.41 22.54 61.14
CA GLY A 26 51.21 22.64 59.93
C GLY A 26 51.06 24.01 59.24
N THR A 27 52.18 24.60 58.82
CA THR A 27 52.22 25.85 58.05
C THR A 27 52.98 25.64 56.74
N VAL A 28 52.57 26.37 55.71
CA VAL A 28 53.21 26.39 54.40
C VAL A 28 53.65 27.83 54.15
N THR A 29 54.96 28.02 53.99
CA THR A 29 55.55 29.33 53.70
C THR A 29 55.87 29.44 52.22
N LEU A 30 55.28 30.43 51.55
CA LEU A 30 55.66 30.82 50.19
C LEU A 30 56.62 32.01 50.25
N TYR A 31 57.84 31.82 49.74
CA TYR A 31 58.82 32.89 49.59
C TYR A 31 58.78 33.43 48.16
N TRP A 32 58.32 34.68 48.01
CA TRP A 32 58.30 35.41 46.74
C TRP A 32 58.93 36.79 46.95
N PRO A 33 60.23 36.98 46.65
CA PRO A 33 60.94 38.21 47.01
C PRO A 33 60.22 39.48 46.53
N PRO A 34 60.04 40.52 47.37
CA PRO A 34 60.49 40.68 48.77
C PRO A 34 59.50 40.17 49.85
N TYR A 35 58.42 39.50 49.46
CA TYR A 35 57.34 39.07 50.36
C TYR A 35 57.53 37.63 50.86
N ARG A 36 57.18 37.40 52.12
CA ARG A 36 57.02 36.05 52.71
C ARG A 36 55.56 35.92 53.13
N ILE A 37 54.89 34.90 52.64
CA ILE A 37 53.48 34.62 52.95
C ILE A 37 53.43 33.29 53.68
N ASP A 38 53.05 33.32 54.96
CA ASP A 38 52.83 32.12 55.78
C ASP A 38 51.33 31.79 55.81
N LEU A 39 50.95 30.60 55.32
CA LEU A 39 49.57 30.11 55.30
C LEU A 39 49.46 28.87 56.20
N SER A 40 48.33 28.69 56.88
CA SER A 40 48.07 27.43 57.57
C SER A 40 47.83 26.31 56.54
N LEU A 41 48.23 25.09 56.87
CA LEU A 41 48.05 23.92 55.99
C LEU A 41 46.57 23.74 55.61
N ASN A 42 45.67 23.96 56.57
CA ASN A 42 44.22 23.94 56.34
C ASN A 42 43.77 24.96 55.29
N MET A 43 44.31 26.19 55.32
CA MET A 43 44.01 27.23 54.33
C MET A 43 44.50 26.82 52.94
N VAL A 44 45.71 26.25 52.84
CA VAL A 44 46.26 25.78 51.56
C VAL A 44 45.44 24.64 50.98
N VAL A 45 45.04 23.67 51.79
CA VAL A 45 44.18 22.56 51.36
C VAL A 45 42.82 23.07 50.90
N LEU A 46 42.22 24.02 51.63
CA LEU A 46 40.94 24.63 51.26
C LEU A 46 41.05 25.41 49.94
N LEU A 47 42.13 26.16 49.74
CA LEU A 47 42.42 26.85 48.47
C LEU A 47 42.64 25.87 47.31
N LEU A 48 43.33 24.75 47.54
CA LEU A 48 43.54 23.70 46.53
C LEU A 48 42.22 23.04 46.13
N VAL A 49 41.42 22.60 47.12
CA VAL A 49 40.12 21.97 46.86
C VAL A 49 39.15 22.97 46.23
N GLY A 50 39.07 24.19 46.77
CA GLY A 50 38.26 25.27 46.22
C GLY A 50 38.66 25.60 44.79
N GLY A 51 39.95 25.82 44.53
CA GLY A 51 40.49 26.05 43.20
C GLY A 51 40.21 24.90 42.23
N PHE A 52 40.40 23.65 42.64
CA PHE A 52 40.06 22.48 41.84
C PHE A 52 38.57 22.43 41.48
N VAL A 53 37.69 22.63 42.47
CA VAL A 53 36.23 22.66 42.25
C VAL A 53 35.85 23.79 41.30
N THR A 54 36.42 24.99 41.47
CA THR A 54 36.18 26.13 40.59
C THR A 54 36.62 25.85 39.15
N VAL A 55 37.85 25.35 38.95
CA VAL A 55 38.37 25.01 37.61
C VAL A 55 37.55 23.89 36.97
N TYR A 56 37.23 22.84 37.72
CA TYR A 56 36.39 21.74 37.24
C TYR A 56 34.99 22.23 36.84
N ALA A 57 34.35 23.07 37.66
CA ALA A 57 33.06 23.66 37.35
C ALA A 57 33.13 24.55 36.10
N ALA A 58 34.17 25.36 35.95
CA ALA A 58 34.39 26.21 34.78
C ALA A 58 34.57 25.38 33.50
N LEU A 59 35.40 24.32 33.53
CA LEU A 59 35.60 23.40 32.41
C LEU A 59 34.29 22.69 32.04
N ARG A 60 33.51 22.26 33.02
CA ARG A 60 32.21 21.61 32.78
C ARG A 60 31.17 22.57 32.22
N ALA A 61 31.13 23.81 32.69
CA ALA A 61 30.26 24.85 32.17
C ALA A 61 30.62 25.19 30.71
N LEU A 62 31.91 25.32 30.40
CA LEU A 62 32.41 25.52 29.04
C LEU A 62 32.03 24.33 28.14
N ALA A 63 32.23 23.09 28.60
CA ALA A 63 31.84 21.90 27.87
C ALA A 63 30.33 21.84 27.60
N ALA A 64 29.50 22.21 28.59
CA ALA A 64 28.06 22.30 28.41
C ALA A 64 27.68 23.38 27.38
N LEU A 65 28.27 24.58 27.48
CA LEU A 65 28.02 25.68 26.55
C LEU A 65 28.38 25.31 25.11
N LEU A 66 29.49 24.59 24.92
CA LEU A 66 29.91 24.06 23.61
C LEU A 66 29.02 22.92 23.11
N ALA A 67 28.36 22.15 24.00
CA ALA A 67 27.47 21.05 23.64
C ALA A 67 26.02 21.49 23.33
N LEU A 68 25.55 22.60 23.90
CA LEU A 68 24.21 23.16 23.66
C LEU A 68 23.83 23.33 22.17
N PRO A 69 24.67 23.88 21.28
CA PRO A 69 24.29 24.03 19.86
C PRO A 69 24.03 22.68 19.18
N HIS A 70 24.77 21.63 19.55
CA HIS A 70 24.55 20.28 19.04
C HIS A 70 23.23 19.69 19.53
N GLN A 71 22.87 19.89 20.81
CA GLN A 71 21.59 19.44 21.36
C GLN A 71 20.41 20.19 20.72
N ALA A 72 20.53 21.51 20.55
CA ALA A 72 19.51 22.32 19.90
C ALA A 72 19.33 21.96 18.42
N ARG A 73 20.41 21.62 17.70
CA ARG A 73 20.32 21.08 16.33
C ARG A 73 19.56 19.76 16.32
N ARG A 74 19.95 18.79 17.16
CA ARG A 74 19.27 17.48 17.25
C ARG A 74 17.79 17.62 17.57
N TRP A 75 17.43 18.48 18.51
CA TRP A 75 16.05 18.75 18.86
C TRP A 75 15.25 19.34 17.69
N ARG A 76 15.83 20.31 16.96
CA ARG A 76 15.19 20.89 15.76
C ARG A 76 14.97 19.84 14.66
N VAL A 77 15.94 18.95 14.44
CA VAL A 77 15.83 17.86 13.47
C VAL A 77 14.72 16.90 13.87
N GLN A 78 14.70 16.45 15.14
CA GLN A 78 13.63 15.58 15.65
C GLN A 78 12.25 16.24 15.56
N GLN A 79 12.15 17.54 15.81
CA GLN A 79 10.88 18.25 15.70
C GLN A 79 10.38 18.31 14.25
N LYS A 80 11.29 18.53 13.29
CA LYS A 80 10.97 18.48 11.86
C LYS A 80 10.57 17.08 11.41
N GLU A 81 11.27 16.04 11.86
CA GLU A 81 10.93 14.65 11.57
C GLU A 81 9.53 14.27 12.10
N ARG A 82 9.21 14.68 13.33
CA ARG A 82 7.87 14.51 13.90
C ARG A 82 6.79 15.26 13.13
N ALA A 83 7.08 16.50 12.72
CA ALA A 83 6.15 17.28 11.91
C ALA A 83 5.92 16.61 10.54
N MET A 84 6.95 16.01 9.95
CA MET A 84 6.89 15.36 8.64
C MET A 84 6.01 14.11 8.70
N HIS A 85 6.25 13.24 9.68
CA HIS A 85 5.40 12.08 9.92
C HIS A 85 3.97 12.49 10.30
N GLY A 86 3.82 13.53 11.13
CA GLY A 86 2.52 14.10 11.48
C GLY A 86 1.73 14.56 10.25
N ALA A 87 2.39 15.29 9.32
CA ALA A 87 1.78 15.74 8.08
C ALA A 87 1.35 14.58 7.18
N LEU A 88 2.13 13.49 7.12
CA LEU A 88 1.74 12.28 6.39
C LEU A 88 0.51 11.60 7.00
N LEU A 89 0.46 11.49 8.34
CA LEU A 89 -0.69 10.93 9.05
C LEU A 89 -1.94 11.81 8.88
N ASP A 90 -1.80 13.13 8.91
CA ASP A 90 -2.88 14.07 8.63
C ASP A 90 -3.37 13.94 7.18
N ALA A 91 -2.46 13.76 6.23
CA ALA A 91 -2.79 13.54 4.83
C ALA A 91 -3.66 12.30 4.63
N LEU A 92 -3.28 11.17 5.25
CA LEU A 92 -4.07 9.93 5.26
C LEU A 92 -5.41 10.13 5.96
N THR A 93 -5.43 10.77 7.12
CA THR A 93 -6.66 11.03 7.89
C THR A 93 -7.64 11.90 7.11
N HIS A 94 -7.15 12.93 6.43
CA HIS A 94 -7.97 13.76 5.56
C HIS A 94 -8.45 13.01 4.32
N MET A 95 -7.62 12.14 3.72
CA MET A 95 -8.01 11.32 2.57
C MET A 95 -9.16 10.38 2.92
N LEU A 96 -9.02 9.63 4.02
CA LEU A 96 -10.04 8.71 4.52
C LEU A 96 -11.34 9.45 4.92
N GLY A 97 -11.21 10.68 5.42
CA GLY A 97 -12.34 11.54 5.72
C GLY A 97 -12.93 12.32 4.53
N GLY A 98 -12.50 12.05 3.29
CA GLY A 98 -12.99 12.72 2.08
C GLY A 98 -12.59 14.19 1.91
N ARG A 99 -11.68 14.71 2.76
CA ARG A 99 -11.20 16.10 2.72
C ARG A 99 -10.00 16.22 1.79
N PHE A 100 -10.22 15.97 0.50
CA PHE A 100 -9.15 15.75 -0.49
C PHE A 100 -8.22 16.96 -0.69
N ILE A 101 -8.73 18.20 -0.66
CA ILE A 101 -7.87 19.40 -0.75
C ILE A 101 -6.88 19.47 0.41
N ARG A 102 -7.35 19.20 1.64
CA ARG A 102 -6.50 19.21 2.85
C ARG A 102 -5.53 18.04 2.85
N SER A 103 -6.00 16.87 2.40
CA SER A 103 -5.16 15.68 2.24
C SER A 103 -3.96 15.95 1.32
N ARG A 104 -4.22 16.47 0.11
CA ARG A 104 -3.18 16.83 -0.85
C ARG A 104 -2.20 17.85 -0.27
N LYS A 105 -2.71 18.90 0.38
CA LYS A 105 -1.87 19.92 1.01
C LYS A 105 -0.96 19.32 2.10
N ALA A 106 -1.49 18.44 2.95
CA ALA A 106 -0.72 17.79 4.00
C ALA A 106 0.34 16.82 3.44
N ALA A 107 0.02 16.08 2.37
CA ALA A 107 0.97 15.21 1.69
C ALA A 107 2.14 16.02 1.08
N VAL A 108 1.84 17.13 0.40
CA VAL A 108 2.87 18.04 -0.13
C VAL A 108 3.69 18.69 1.00
N ALA A 109 3.06 19.00 2.15
CA ALA A 109 3.78 19.49 3.31
C ALA A 109 4.77 18.44 3.84
N ALA A 110 4.39 17.17 3.92
CA ALA A 110 5.30 16.09 4.31
C ALA A 110 6.51 15.99 3.36
N LEU A 111 6.27 16.02 2.04
CA LEU A 111 7.35 16.04 1.03
C LEU A 111 8.29 17.25 1.21
N SER A 112 7.73 18.45 1.41
CA SER A 112 8.54 19.66 1.59
C SER A 112 9.43 19.61 2.84
N GLN A 113 8.95 18.96 3.91
CA GLN A 113 9.70 18.80 5.15
C GLN A 113 10.79 17.73 5.01
N GLU A 114 10.52 16.65 4.29
CA GLU A 114 11.49 15.61 3.96
C GLU A 114 12.64 16.20 3.13
N HIS A 115 12.33 16.90 2.03
CA HIS A 115 13.34 17.58 1.21
C HIS A 115 14.15 18.61 2.01
N ALA A 116 13.52 19.33 2.94
CA ALA A 116 14.23 20.29 3.79
C ALA A 116 15.17 19.61 4.80
N LEU A 117 14.87 18.38 5.23
CA LEU A 117 15.76 17.57 6.05
C LEU A 117 16.92 17.03 5.22
N GLU A 118 16.64 16.46 4.05
CA GLU A 118 17.65 15.94 3.13
C GLU A 118 18.63 17.03 2.67
N ALA A 119 18.12 18.21 2.27
CA ALA A 119 18.94 19.36 1.88
C ALA A 119 19.83 19.90 3.02
N SER A 120 19.48 19.61 4.29
CA SER A 120 20.30 19.94 5.45
C SER A 120 21.38 18.90 5.78
N GLY A 121 21.49 17.84 4.96
CA GLY A 121 22.43 16.74 5.13
C GLY A 121 22.05 15.78 6.26
N GLU A 122 20.79 15.84 6.73
CA GLU A 122 20.28 14.94 7.75
C GLU A 122 19.69 13.70 7.07
N ALA A 123 20.12 12.50 7.49
CA ALA A 123 19.56 11.26 6.96
C ALA A 123 18.14 11.07 7.48
N VAL A 124 17.16 10.95 6.58
CA VAL A 124 15.77 10.62 6.94
C VAL A 124 15.57 9.12 6.81
N PRO A 125 15.38 8.38 7.93
CA PRO A 125 15.10 6.95 7.86
C PRO A 125 13.84 6.69 7.03
N HIS A 126 13.91 5.77 6.08
CA HIS A 126 12.79 5.44 5.19
C HIS A 126 12.27 6.64 4.36
N GLY A 127 13.10 7.66 4.10
CA GLY A 127 12.71 8.86 3.35
C GLY A 127 12.05 8.56 1.99
N LYS A 128 12.65 7.66 1.19
CA LYS A 128 12.06 7.20 -0.08
C LYS A 128 10.66 6.61 0.06
N GLN A 129 10.46 5.74 1.06
CA GLN A 129 9.15 5.13 1.31
C GLN A 129 8.12 6.19 1.73
N LEU A 130 8.54 7.16 2.55
CA LEU A 130 7.70 8.29 2.94
C LEU A 130 7.32 9.16 1.74
N ARG A 131 8.29 9.47 0.86
CA ARG A 131 8.04 10.23 -0.37
C ARG A 131 7.07 9.49 -1.29
N ALA A 132 7.32 8.22 -1.57
CA ALA A 132 6.44 7.40 -2.40
C ALA A 132 5.01 7.36 -1.83
N LEU A 133 4.84 7.18 -0.52
CA LEU A 133 3.52 7.22 0.14
C LEU A 133 2.86 8.60 0.01
N ALA A 134 3.60 9.68 0.29
CA ALA A 134 3.08 11.04 0.21
C ALA A 134 2.62 11.37 -1.22
N HIS A 135 3.42 11.01 -2.23
CA HIS A 135 3.03 11.13 -3.63
C HIS A 135 1.79 10.30 -3.97
N MET A 136 1.68 9.05 -3.51
CA MET A 136 0.48 8.23 -3.72
C MET A 136 -0.78 8.83 -3.08
N ILE A 137 -0.67 9.42 -1.89
CA ILE A 137 -1.80 10.11 -1.23
C ILE A 137 -2.18 11.37 -2.00
N ALA A 138 -1.20 12.15 -2.43
CA ALA A 138 -1.44 13.36 -3.23
C ALA A 138 -2.08 13.03 -4.59
N ALA A 139 -1.65 11.94 -5.24
CA ALA A 139 -2.23 11.44 -6.47
C ALA A 139 -3.68 10.96 -6.28
N GLU A 140 -3.96 10.20 -5.21
CA GLU A 140 -5.32 9.74 -4.88
C GLU A 140 -6.26 10.92 -4.58
N ALA A 141 -5.80 11.89 -3.79
CA ALA A 141 -6.57 13.10 -3.51
C ALA A 141 -6.83 13.91 -4.78
N SER A 142 -5.86 13.99 -5.70
CA SER A 142 -6.02 14.68 -6.98
C SER A 142 -6.98 13.94 -7.91
N HIS A 143 -6.97 12.61 -7.91
CA HIS A 143 -7.95 11.80 -8.62
C HIS A 143 -9.38 12.09 -8.13
N ALA A 144 -9.58 12.12 -6.81
CA ALA A 144 -10.89 12.44 -6.22
C ALA A 144 -11.36 13.87 -6.53
N LEU A 145 -10.42 14.79 -6.78
CA LEU A 145 -10.67 16.16 -7.23
C LEU A 145 -10.79 16.30 -8.75
N GLN A 146 -10.75 15.19 -9.50
CA GLN A 146 -10.77 15.15 -10.98
C GLN A 146 -9.61 15.92 -11.65
N ASP A 147 -8.51 16.13 -10.92
CA ASP A 147 -7.32 16.82 -11.40
C ASP A 147 -6.31 15.79 -11.96
N ARG A 148 -6.53 15.41 -13.22
CA ARG A 148 -5.78 14.34 -13.89
C ARG A 148 -4.30 14.65 -14.06
N ALA A 149 -3.95 15.91 -14.32
CA ALA A 149 -2.57 16.33 -14.56
C ALA A 149 -1.71 16.19 -13.30
N THR A 150 -2.20 16.69 -12.16
CA THR A 150 -1.45 16.55 -10.89
C THR A 150 -1.44 15.11 -10.38
N ARG A 151 -2.52 14.35 -10.62
CA ARG A 151 -2.54 12.90 -10.35
C ARG A 151 -1.42 12.17 -11.09
N GLU A 152 -1.26 12.39 -12.40
CA GLU A 152 -0.25 11.68 -13.19
C GLU A 152 1.17 12.09 -12.80
N SER A 153 1.40 13.38 -12.56
CA SER A 153 2.69 13.87 -12.06
C SER A 153 3.10 13.16 -10.77
N HIS A 154 2.21 13.12 -9.77
CA HIS A 154 2.50 12.46 -8.51
C HIS A 154 2.60 10.93 -8.62
N LEU A 155 1.87 10.30 -9.54
CA LEU A 155 2.06 8.88 -9.83
C LEU A 155 3.47 8.62 -10.36
N GLN A 156 3.94 9.45 -11.30
CA GLN A 156 5.28 9.32 -11.86
C GLN A 156 6.36 9.50 -10.79
N ASP A 157 6.23 10.51 -9.93
CA ASP A 157 7.13 10.71 -8.79
C ASP A 157 7.13 9.51 -7.84
N ALA A 158 5.96 8.97 -7.51
CA ALA A 158 5.86 7.78 -6.64
C ALA A 158 6.57 6.55 -7.23
N LEU A 159 6.45 6.33 -8.53
CA LEU A 159 7.11 5.22 -9.23
C LEU A 159 8.63 5.42 -9.34
N GLN A 160 9.11 6.66 -9.37
CA GLN A 160 10.55 6.96 -9.32
C GLN A 160 11.15 6.71 -7.94
N GLU A 161 10.43 7.06 -6.87
CA GLU A 161 10.87 6.81 -5.49
C GLU A 161 10.85 5.32 -5.12
N ALA A 162 9.98 4.54 -5.77
CA ALA A 162 9.83 3.10 -5.55
C ALA A 162 10.10 2.32 -6.86
N PRO A 163 11.36 2.16 -7.30
CA PRO A 163 11.66 1.50 -8.56
C PRO A 163 11.44 -0.02 -8.50
N MET A 164 11.04 -0.63 -9.62
CA MET A 164 10.84 -2.09 -9.76
C MET A 164 12.06 -2.96 -9.43
N ARG A 165 13.28 -2.41 -9.52
CA ARG A 165 14.52 -3.13 -9.18
C ARG A 165 15.06 -2.72 -7.80
N GLY A 166 14.22 -2.13 -6.97
CA GLY A 166 14.54 -1.73 -5.60
C GLY A 166 14.43 -2.89 -4.61
N SER A 167 14.44 -2.53 -3.33
CA SER A 167 14.13 -3.41 -2.21
C SER A 167 12.73 -4.02 -2.31
N ILE A 168 12.47 -5.09 -1.54
CA ILE A 168 11.15 -5.75 -1.51
C ILE A 168 10.03 -4.74 -1.21
N ASN A 169 10.24 -3.83 -0.25
CA ASN A 169 9.24 -2.81 0.10
C ASN A 169 9.00 -1.81 -1.04
N GLU A 170 10.04 -1.43 -1.78
CA GLU A 170 9.92 -0.54 -2.95
C GLU A 170 9.19 -1.26 -4.10
N GLN A 171 9.43 -2.56 -4.30
CA GLN A 171 8.71 -3.36 -5.29
C GLN A 171 7.22 -3.47 -4.94
N GLU A 172 6.88 -3.76 -3.68
CA GLU A 172 5.48 -3.81 -3.22
C GLU A 172 4.77 -2.46 -3.40
N MET A 173 5.47 -1.36 -3.10
CA MET A 173 4.96 0.00 -3.34
C MET A 173 4.72 0.25 -4.83
N HIS A 174 5.67 -0.10 -5.71
CA HIS A 174 5.52 0.06 -7.16
C HIS A 174 4.32 -0.74 -7.69
N GLU A 175 4.19 -2.00 -7.28
CA GLU A 175 3.05 -2.85 -7.63
C GLU A 175 1.72 -2.24 -7.16
N GLY A 176 1.69 -1.71 -5.93
CA GLY A 176 0.55 -1.00 -5.38
C GLY A 176 0.18 0.25 -6.18
N ALA A 177 1.18 1.05 -6.57
CA ALA A 177 1.01 2.25 -7.38
C ALA A 177 0.43 1.92 -8.77
N GLN A 178 0.96 0.91 -9.45
CA GLN A 178 0.45 0.44 -10.74
C GLN A 178 -0.98 -0.11 -10.65
N MET A 179 -1.28 -0.92 -9.63
CA MET A 179 -2.65 -1.40 -9.39
C MET A 179 -3.63 -0.26 -9.14
N ARG A 180 -3.19 0.78 -8.41
CA ARG A 180 -4.01 1.96 -8.14
C ARG A 180 -4.24 2.81 -9.38
N ALA A 181 -3.19 3.02 -10.18
CA ALA A 181 -3.27 3.69 -11.47
C ALA A 181 -4.23 2.99 -12.44
N ALA A 182 -4.15 1.66 -12.53
CA ALA A 182 -5.06 0.87 -13.36
C ALA A 182 -6.53 1.06 -12.94
N ARG A 183 -6.80 1.20 -11.62
CA ARG A 183 -8.13 1.51 -11.12
C ARG A 183 -8.59 2.91 -11.50
N TRP A 184 -7.73 3.92 -11.41
CA TRP A 184 -8.06 5.28 -11.86
C TRP A 184 -8.40 5.33 -13.36
N SER A 185 -7.67 4.57 -14.19
CA SER A 185 -7.99 4.42 -15.62
C SER A 185 -9.37 3.83 -15.85
N LEU A 186 -9.79 2.84 -15.05
CA LEU A 186 -11.17 2.32 -15.11
C LEU A 186 -12.22 3.37 -14.73
N ASP A 187 -11.95 4.16 -13.70
CA ASP A 187 -12.85 5.24 -13.27
C ASP A 187 -12.96 6.33 -14.37
N ASP A 188 -11.87 6.54 -15.12
CA ASP A 188 -11.82 7.40 -16.31
C ASP A 188 -12.42 6.78 -17.59
N ARG A 189 -12.91 5.52 -17.52
CA ARG A 189 -13.38 4.69 -18.65
C ARG A 189 -12.34 4.41 -19.73
N ASP A 190 -11.05 4.48 -19.38
CA ASP A 190 -9.95 4.08 -20.26
C ASP A 190 -9.54 2.63 -19.96
N ALA A 191 -10.17 1.70 -20.67
CA ALA A 191 -9.92 0.27 -20.51
C ALA A 191 -8.50 -0.13 -20.93
N ASN A 192 -7.99 0.46 -22.01
CA ASN A 192 -6.69 0.11 -22.56
C ASN A 192 -5.57 0.56 -21.63
N ALA A 193 -5.64 1.80 -21.12
CA ALA A 193 -4.67 2.27 -20.13
C ALA A 193 -4.70 1.40 -18.86
N ALA A 194 -5.87 0.93 -18.41
CA ALA A 194 -5.96 0.02 -17.28
C ALA A 194 -5.25 -1.32 -17.55
N LEU A 195 -5.41 -1.88 -18.76
CA LEU A 195 -4.73 -3.12 -19.17
C LEU A 195 -3.22 -2.94 -19.30
N ASP A 196 -2.75 -1.82 -19.86
CA ASP A 196 -1.32 -1.51 -20.00
C ASP A 196 -0.64 -1.40 -18.63
N ARG A 197 -1.29 -0.74 -17.66
CA ARG A 197 -0.81 -0.65 -16.28
C ARG A 197 -0.73 -2.02 -15.61
N LEU A 198 -1.69 -2.90 -15.86
CA LEU A 198 -1.66 -4.27 -15.36
C LEU A 198 -0.59 -5.12 -16.05
N ALA A 199 -0.32 -4.90 -17.34
CA ALA A 199 0.73 -5.60 -18.08
C ALA A 199 2.15 -5.23 -17.58
N ALA A 200 2.31 -4.03 -17.01
CA ALA A 200 3.55 -3.59 -16.37
C ALA A 200 3.83 -4.25 -15.01
N LEU A 201 2.87 -5.00 -14.43
CA LEU A 201 3.06 -5.71 -13.17
C LEU A 201 3.87 -7.00 -13.36
N PRO A 202 4.68 -7.40 -12.36
CA PRO A 202 5.31 -8.72 -12.36
C PRO A 202 4.24 -9.82 -12.24
N GLN A 203 4.57 -11.02 -12.74
CA GLN A 203 3.64 -12.16 -12.82
C GLN A 203 2.97 -12.51 -11.49
N GLY A 204 3.68 -12.37 -10.36
CA GLY A 204 3.13 -12.59 -9.03
C GLY A 204 2.04 -11.58 -8.66
N ALA A 205 2.27 -10.29 -8.92
CA ALA A 205 1.32 -9.22 -8.63
C ALA A 205 0.10 -9.25 -9.56
N ALA A 206 0.30 -9.56 -10.84
CA ALA A 206 -0.78 -9.66 -11.83
C ALA A 206 -1.81 -10.76 -11.51
N ARG A 207 -1.39 -11.81 -10.78
CA ARG A 207 -2.27 -12.92 -10.35
C ARG A 207 -3.04 -12.65 -9.06
N ARG A 208 -2.76 -11.54 -8.35
CA ARG A 208 -3.48 -11.19 -7.12
C ARG A 208 -4.95 -10.91 -7.44
N THR A 209 -5.85 -11.27 -6.54
CA THR A 209 -7.32 -11.10 -6.70
C THR A 209 -7.71 -9.67 -7.09
N LEU A 210 -7.04 -8.66 -6.55
CA LEU A 210 -7.31 -7.26 -6.89
C LEU A 210 -6.99 -6.96 -8.36
N ALA A 211 -5.82 -7.37 -8.85
CA ALA A 211 -5.41 -7.20 -10.24
C ALA A 211 -6.38 -7.91 -11.20
N LEU A 212 -6.77 -9.15 -10.87
CA LEU A 212 -7.74 -9.91 -11.66
C LEU A 212 -9.13 -9.23 -11.70
N ARG A 213 -9.58 -8.63 -10.59
CA ARG A 213 -10.84 -7.85 -10.58
C ARG A 213 -10.77 -6.61 -11.45
N ILE A 214 -9.63 -5.92 -11.47
CA ILE A 214 -9.39 -4.78 -12.37
C ILE A 214 -9.38 -5.28 -13.82
N LYS A 215 -8.65 -6.36 -14.11
CA LYS A 215 -8.58 -6.97 -15.45
C LYS A 215 -9.98 -7.36 -15.96
N LEU A 216 -10.80 -8.01 -15.14
CA LEU A 216 -12.17 -8.37 -15.52
C LEU A 216 -13.00 -7.15 -15.90
N LYS A 217 -12.90 -6.05 -15.15
CA LYS A 217 -13.62 -4.81 -15.48
C LYS A 217 -13.08 -4.17 -16.77
N ALA A 218 -11.76 -4.13 -16.93
CA ALA A 218 -11.10 -3.52 -18.08
C ALA A 218 -11.43 -4.29 -19.38
N THR A 219 -11.25 -5.60 -19.40
CA THR A 219 -11.57 -6.47 -20.55
C THR A 219 -13.04 -6.39 -20.95
N ARG A 220 -13.96 -6.32 -19.98
CA ARG A 220 -15.39 -6.07 -20.26
C ARG A 220 -15.64 -4.70 -20.90
N LEU A 221 -15.00 -3.65 -20.39
CA LEU A 221 -15.13 -2.30 -20.95
C LEU A 221 -14.54 -2.21 -22.37
N ALA A 222 -13.44 -2.93 -22.63
CA ALA A 222 -12.80 -3.05 -23.93
C ALA A 222 -13.50 -4.02 -24.91
N ARG A 223 -14.58 -4.69 -24.49
CA ARG A 223 -15.27 -5.76 -25.25
C ARG A 223 -14.36 -6.93 -25.64
N GLN A 224 -13.35 -7.22 -24.82
CA GLN A 224 -12.50 -8.41 -24.93
C GLN A 224 -13.17 -9.57 -24.18
N THR A 225 -14.32 -10.03 -24.67
CA THR A 225 -15.23 -10.94 -23.97
C THR A 225 -14.59 -12.29 -23.63
N GLN A 226 -13.73 -12.83 -24.52
CA GLN A 226 -13.00 -14.08 -24.27
C GLN A 226 -12.06 -13.94 -23.07
N GLU A 227 -11.21 -12.90 -23.04
CA GLU A 227 -10.31 -12.67 -21.91
C GLU A 227 -11.06 -12.39 -20.60
N ALA A 228 -12.20 -11.69 -20.69
CA ALA A 228 -13.07 -11.45 -19.55
C ALA A 228 -13.61 -12.77 -18.98
N LEU A 229 -14.02 -13.70 -19.85
CA LEU A 229 -14.54 -15.02 -19.46
C LEU A 229 -13.47 -15.82 -18.71
N ASP A 230 -12.25 -15.90 -19.26
CA ASP A 230 -11.13 -16.60 -18.63
C ASP A 230 -10.75 -15.99 -17.27
N THR A 231 -10.77 -14.66 -17.19
CA THR A 231 -10.52 -13.94 -15.93
C THR A 231 -11.63 -14.20 -14.91
N ALA A 232 -12.90 -14.27 -15.33
CA ALA A 232 -14.02 -14.57 -14.45
C ALA A 232 -13.95 -16.00 -13.89
N ARG A 233 -13.59 -16.98 -14.73
CA ARG A 233 -13.35 -18.37 -14.31
C ARG A 233 -12.25 -18.44 -13.25
N LEU A 234 -11.13 -17.75 -13.48
CA LEU A 234 -10.03 -17.69 -12.53
C LEU A 234 -10.48 -17.08 -11.20
N LEU A 235 -11.17 -15.94 -11.22
CA LEU A 235 -11.74 -15.31 -10.02
C LEU A 235 -12.71 -16.22 -9.26
N GLY A 236 -13.51 -17.02 -9.97
CA GLY A 236 -14.36 -18.06 -9.39
C GLY A 236 -13.55 -19.12 -8.64
N LYS A 237 -12.49 -19.65 -9.26
CA LYS A 237 -11.56 -20.63 -8.65
C LYS A 237 -10.89 -20.07 -7.38
N HIS A 238 -10.55 -18.78 -7.37
CA HIS A 238 -9.98 -18.07 -6.22
C HIS A 238 -11.01 -17.68 -5.14
N ARG A 239 -12.29 -18.05 -5.28
CA ARG A 239 -13.39 -17.65 -4.36
C ARG A 239 -13.50 -16.13 -4.18
N ALA A 240 -13.16 -15.37 -5.21
CA ALA A 240 -13.26 -13.91 -5.21
C ALA A 240 -14.73 -13.42 -5.30
N PHE A 241 -15.65 -14.30 -5.68
CA PHE A 241 -17.08 -14.09 -5.71
C PHE A 241 -17.79 -15.26 -5.01
N SER A 242 -19.05 -15.08 -4.62
CA SER A 242 -19.89 -16.22 -4.25
C SER A 242 -20.08 -17.16 -5.45
N PRO A 243 -20.30 -18.47 -5.25
CA PRO A 243 -20.48 -19.42 -6.35
C PRO A 243 -21.56 -18.99 -7.35
N ASN A 244 -22.70 -18.52 -6.85
CA ASN A 244 -23.81 -18.05 -7.67
C ASN A 244 -23.45 -16.78 -8.46
N ALA A 245 -22.69 -15.85 -7.86
CA ALA A 245 -22.24 -14.65 -8.55
C ALA A 245 -21.21 -14.97 -9.65
N ALA A 246 -20.28 -15.89 -9.38
CA ALA A 246 -19.32 -16.36 -10.38
C ALA A 246 -20.03 -17.01 -11.57
N GLN A 247 -20.98 -17.92 -11.32
CA GLN A 247 -21.79 -18.55 -12.37
C GLN A 247 -22.59 -17.53 -13.17
N SER A 248 -23.20 -16.54 -12.50
CA SER A 248 -23.96 -15.49 -13.19
C SER A 248 -23.08 -14.63 -14.11
N ILE A 249 -21.86 -14.26 -13.68
CA ILE A 249 -20.91 -13.50 -14.49
C ILE A 249 -20.44 -14.34 -15.69
N VAL A 250 -20.06 -15.59 -15.46
CA VAL A 250 -19.64 -16.53 -16.51
C VAL A 250 -20.75 -16.73 -17.53
N ARG A 251 -21.99 -16.97 -17.09
CA ARG A 251 -23.17 -17.11 -17.95
C ARG A 251 -23.40 -15.85 -18.80
N GLY A 252 -23.26 -14.66 -18.22
CA GLY A 252 -23.40 -13.40 -18.96
C GLY A 252 -22.35 -13.26 -20.07
N LEU A 253 -21.07 -13.52 -19.76
CA LEU A 253 -19.96 -13.41 -20.71
C LEU A 253 -20.02 -14.49 -21.79
N ALA A 254 -20.38 -15.73 -21.44
CA ALA A 254 -20.56 -16.81 -22.39
C ALA A 254 -21.74 -16.52 -23.34
N THR A 255 -22.84 -15.98 -22.84
CA THR A 255 -23.97 -15.51 -23.67
C THR A 255 -23.53 -14.42 -24.65
N GLU A 256 -22.74 -13.45 -24.19
CA GLU A 256 -22.20 -12.38 -25.04
C GLU A 256 -21.27 -12.93 -26.13
N LEU A 257 -20.43 -13.91 -25.78
CA LEU A 257 -19.54 -14.59 -26.71
C LEU A 257 -20.33 -15.38 -27.77
N ILE A 258 -21.36 -16.13 -27.36
CA ILE A 258 -22.26 -16.85 -28.29
C ILE A 258 -22.94 -15.86 -29.26
N ASN A 259 -23.35 -14.69 -28.78
CA ASN A 259 -23.99 -13.66 -29.62
C ASN A 259 -23.03 -13.03 -30.63
N SER A 260 -21.73 -13.03 -30.38
CA SER A 260 -20.73 -12.47 -31.31
C SER A 260 -20.36 -13.43 -32.44
N ALA A 261 -20.88 -14.67 -32.44
CA ALA A 261 -20.70 -15.60 -33.53
C ALA A 261 -21.55 -15.21 -34.75
N HIS A 262 -20.93 -15.06 -35.93
CA HIS A 262 -21.60 -14.70 -37.18
C HIS A 262 -21.80 -15.87 -38.14
N ASP A 263 -21.12 -16.99 -37.90
CA ASP A 263 -21.25 -18.22 -38.66
C ASP A 263 -21.24 -19.46 -37.75
N VAL A 264 -21.61 -20.60 -38.33
CA VAL A 264 -21.71 -21.88 -37.61
C VAL A 264 -20.35 -22.33 -37.08
N ALA A 265 -19.27 -22.15 -37.84
CA ALA A 265 -17.94 -22.60 -37.46
C ALA A 265 -17.42 -21.84 -36.22
N GLN A 266 -17.59 -20.52 -36.20
CA GLN A 266 -17.25 -19.64 -35.09
C GLN A 266 -18.08 -20.00 -33.85
N LEU A 267 -19.39 -20.23 -34.01
CA LEU A 267 -20.23 -20.67 -32.89
C LEU A 267 -19.80 -22.02 -32.33
N GLN A 268 -19.46 -22.98 -33.19
CA GLN A 268 -18.96 -24.29 -32.77
C GLN A 268 -17.63 -24.16 -32.02
N GLN A 269 -16.69 -23.35 -32.50
CA GLN A 269 -15.43 -23.07 -31.80
C GLN A 269 -15.66 -22.46 -30.42
N ILE A 270 -16.54 -21.45 -30.34
CA ILE A 270 -16.94 -20.83 -29.08
C ILE A 270 -17.54 -21.87 -28.14
N TRP A 271 -18.50 -22.68 -28.61
CA TRP A 271 -19.13 -23.71 -27.81
C TRP A 271 -18.13 -24.74 -27.28
N LEU A 272 -17.17 -25.17 -28.11
CA LEU A 272 -16.12 -26.11 -27.71
C LEU A 272 -15.11 -25.49 -26.72
N SER A 273 -14.97 -24.17 -26.69
CA SER A 273 -14.13 -23.46 -25.72
C SER A 273 -14.77 -23.31 -24.32
N LEU A 274 -16.07 -23.60 -24.19
CA LEU A 274 -16.79 -23.56 -22.91
C LEU A 274 -16.48 -24.82 -22.08
N GLU A 275 -16.28 -24.64 -20.77
CA GLU A 275 -16.09 -25.76 -19.84
C GLU A 275 -17.35 -26.65 -19.83
N THR A 276 -17.23 -27.94 -19.53
CA THR A 276 -18.40 -28.85 -19.52
C THR A 276 -19.48 -28.41 -18.51
N SER A 277 -19.06 -27.83 -17.39
CA SER A 277 -19.97 -27.22 -16.40
C SER A 277 -20.79 -26.05 -16.96
N GLU A 278 -20.22 -25.28 -17.89
CA GLU A 278 -20.87 -24.15 -18.55
C GLU A 278 -21.81 -24.62 -19.67
N ARG A 279 -21.38 -25.61 -20.46
CA ARG A 279 -22.23 -26.23 -21.49
C ARG A 279 -23.46 -26.93 -20.89
N ASN A 280 -23.35 -27.43 -19.66
CA ASN A 280 -24.46 -28.03 -18.93
C ASN A 280 -25.39 -27.01 -18.26
N MET A 281 -25.11 -25.69 -18.36
CA MET A 281 -26.05 -24.66 -17.92
C MET A 281 -27.22 -24.59 -18.91
N PRO A 282 -28.48 -24.84 -18.46
CA PRO A 282 -29.63 -24.85 -19.35
C PRO A 282 -29.78 -23.57 -20.17
N GLU A 283 -29.52 -22.42 -19.56
CA GLU A 283 -29.66 -21.12 -20.21
C GLU A 283 -28.66 -20.94 -21.35
N LEU A 284 -27.42 -21.42 -21.19
CA LEU A 284 -26.40 -21.34 -22.23
C LEU A 284 -26.64 -22.33 -23.36
N ALA A 285 -27.02 -23.57 -23.03
CA ALA A 285 -27.28 -24.59 -24.04
C ALA A 285 -28.49 -24.25 -24.92
N ILE A 286 -29.59 -23.77 -24.31
CA ILE A 286 -30.75 -23.29 -25.05
C ILE A 286 -30.37 -22.11 -25.95
N HIS A 287 -29.63 -21.14 -25.42
CA HIS A 287 -29.23 -19.95 -26.17
C HIS A 287 -28.27 -20.28 -27.33
N ALA A 288 -27.30 -21.15 -27.10
CA ALA A 288 -26.37 -21.62 -28.13
C ALA A 288 -27.10 -22.40 -29.24
N ALA A 289 -28.03 -23.28 -28.87
CA ALA A 289 -28.83 -24.04 -29.83
C ALA A 289 -29.74 -23.13 -30.68
N GLN A 290 -30.37 -22.12 -30.07
CA GLN A 290 -31.16 -21.11 -30.80
C GLN A 290 -30.28 -20.30 -31.77
N ARG A 291 -29.07 -19.91 -31.33
CA ARG A 291 -28.11 -19.21 -32.20
C ARG A 291 -27.65 -20.10 -33.35
N LEU A 292 -27.40 -21.38 -33.10
CA LEU A 292 -27.00 -22.35 -34.13
C LEU A 292 -28.09 -22.51 -35.19
N ALA A 293 -29.35 -22.69 -34.78
CA ALA A 293 -30.49 -22.76 -35.69
C ALA A 293 -30.64 -21.48 -36.53
N ALA A 294 -30.50 -20.30 -35.90
CA ALA A 294 -30.59 -19.01 -36.59
C ALA A 294 -29.46 -18.78 -37.61
N LEU A 295 -28.30 -19.41 -37.42
CA LEU A 295 -27.15 -19.37 -38.34
C LEU A 295 -27.21 -20.46 -39.42
N GLY A 296 -28.29 -21.26 -39.48
CA GLY A 296 -28.45 -22.35 -40.45
C GLY A 296 -27.62 -23.59 -40.13
N GLY A 297 -27.29 -23.82 -38.86
CA GLY A 297 -26.61 -25.04 -38.41
C GLY A 297 -27.50 -26.28 -38.53
N ASP A 298 -26.87 -27.45 -38.53
CA ASP A 298 -27.57 -28.74 -38.66
C ASP A 298 -28.54 -28.98 -37.49
N ALA A 299 -29.79 -29.33 -37.82
CA ALA A 299 -30.83 -29.64 -36.86
C ALA A 299 -30.45 -30.84 -35.95
N THR A 300 -29.63 -31.78 -36.42
CA THR A 300 -29.14 -32.87 -35.55
C THR A 300 -28.25 -32.33 -34.43
N GLN A 301 -27.40 -31.35 -34.73
CA GLN A 301 -26.49 -30.73 -33.78
C GLN A 301 -27.24 -29.83 -32.79
N VAL A 302 -28.26 -29.09 -33.25
CA VAL A 302 -29.17 -28.32 -32.38
C VAL A 302 -29.81 -29.24 -31.34
N ARG A 303 -30.36 -30.38 -31.77
CA ARG A 303 -30.96 -31.37 -30.85
C ARG A 303 -29.93 -31.96 -29.89
N ALA A 304 -28.71 -32.25 -30.36
CA ALA A 304 -27.65 -32.77 -29.51
C ALA A 304 -27.26 -31.81 -28.38
N TRP A 305 -27.27 -30.49 -28.63
CA TRP A 305 -26.99 -29.48 -27.59
C TRP A 305 -28.14 -29.30 -26.60
N LEU A 306 -29.38 -29.55 -27.01
CA LEU A 306 -30.56 -29.44 -26.16
C LEU A 306 -30.85 -30.72 -25.35
N LEU A 307 -30.33 -31.87 -25.77
CA LEU A 307 -30.60 -33.17 -25.15
C LEU A 307 -30.35 -33.19 -23.62
N PRO A 308 -29.20 -32.71 -23.10
CA PRO A 308 -28.95 -32.74 -21.65
C PRO A 308 -29.92 -31.85 -20.86
N VAL A 309 -30.41 -30.78 -21.48
CA VAL A 309 -31.39 -29.87 -20.87
C VAL A 309 -32.77 -30.51 -20.85
N TRP A 310 -33.13 -31.21 -21.92
CA TRP A 310 -34.38 -31.96 -22.03
C TRP A 310 -34.43 -33.11 -21.01
N GLU A 311 -33.38 -33.93 -20.94
CA GLU A 311 -33.28 -35.04 -19.96
C GLU A 311 -33.45 -34.51 -18.53
N ARG A 312 -32.78 -33.40 -18.19
CA ARG A 312 -32.93 -32.77 -16.88
C ARG A 312 -34.35 -32.29 -16.58
N MET A 313 -35.06 -31.77 -17.58
CA MET A 313 -36.46 -31.33 -17.44
C MET A 313 -37.40 -32.52 -17.20
N VAL A 314 -37.13 -33.66 -17.85
CA VAL A 314 -37.92 -34.89 -17.70
C VAL A 314 -37.67 -35.54 -16.34
N GLU A 315 -36.42 -35.58 -15.89
CA GLU A 315 -36.06 -36.14 -14.58
C GLU A 315 -36.54 -35.27 -13.41
N LEU A 316 -36.55 -33.95 -13.58
CA LEU A 316 -36.90 -32.97 -12.55
C LEU A 316 -37.88 -31.93 -13.12
N PRO A 317 -39.20 -32.14 -12.96
CA PRO A 317 -40.25 -31.31 -13.57
C PRO A 317 -40.19 -29.80 -13.23
N ASP A 318 -39.54 -29.42 -12.13
CA ASP A 318 -39.39 -28.02 -11.67
C ASP A 318 -37.95 -27.50 -11.74
N ALA A 319 -37.01 -28.23 -12.36
CA ALA A 319 -35.59 -27.82 -12.40
C ALA A 319 -35.30 -26.63 -13.33
N LEU A 320 -36.26 -26.26 -14.18
CA LEU A 320 -36.16 -25.20 -15.18
C LEU A 320 -37.23 -24.14 -14.93
N ALA A 321 -36.83 -22.87 -14.88
CA ALA A 321 -37.81 -21.79 -14.85
C ALA A 321 -38.66 -21.80 -16.14
N GLU A 322 -39.95 -21.51 -16.01
CA GLU A 322 -40.95 -21.57 -17.09
C GLU A 322 -40.52 -20.86 -18.39
N GLN A 323 -39.86 -19.70 -18.25
CA GLN A 323 -39.34 -18.95 -19.39
C GLN A 323 -38.27 -19.72 -20.20
N HIS A 324 -37.44 -20.52 -19.53
CA HIS A 324 -36.42 -21.34 -20.18
C HIS A 324 -37.03 -22.61 -20.79
N ALA A 325 -38.03 -23.21 -20.13
CA ALA A 325 -38.79 -24.32 -20.71
C ALA A 325 -39.48 -23.91 -22.02
N LEU A 326 -40.11 -22.73 -22.06
CA LEU A 326 -40.72 -22.20 -23.29
C LEU A 326 -39.69 -21.92 -24.40
N LYS A 327 -38.50 -21.42 -24.05
CA LYS A 327 -37.41 -21.23 -25.02
C LYS A 327 -36.85 -22.56 -25.55
N LEU A 328 -36.76 -23.58 -24.70
CA LEU A 328 -36.35 -24.93 -25.08
C LEU A 328 -37.32 -25.52 -26.11
N VAL A 329 -38.63 -25.47 -25.84
CA VAL A 329 -39.66 -25.98 -26.75
C VAL A 329 -39.60 -25.27 -28.10
N ARG A 330 -39.52 -23.94 -28.12
CA ARG A 330 -39.37 -23.17 -29.37
C ARG A 330 -38.10 -23.51 -30.15
N ALA A 331 -37.00 -23.79 -29.46
CA ALA A 331 -35.75 -24.18 -30.12
C ALA A 331 -35.86 -25.59 -30.74
N LEU A 332 -36.61 -26.50 -30.11
CA LEU A 332 -36.88 -27.84 -30.65
C LEU A 332 -37.84 -27.78 -31.85
N GLU A 333 -38.90 -26.96 -31.76
CA GLU A 333 -39.87 -26.74 -32.85
C GLU A 333 -39.19 -26.25 -34.14
N ALA A 334 -38.31 -25.24 -34.03
CA ALA A 334 -37.53 -24.75 -35.17
C ALA A 334 -36.60 -25.81 -35.79
N GLY A 335 -36.22 -26.85 -35.04
CA GLY A 335 -35.41 -27.97 -35.53
C GLY A 335 -36.22 -29.13 -36.09
N LEU A 336 -37.55 -29.10 -36.01
CA LEU A 336 -38.46 -30.11 -36.56
C LEU A 336 -38.89 -29.77 -37.99
N ASP A 337 -38.97 -28.49 -38.35
CA ASP A 337 -39.29 -28.04 -39.73
C ASP A 337 -38.20 -28.39 -40.77
N ALA A 338 -37.04 -28.88 -40.31
CA ALA A 338 -35.91 -29.27 -41.14
C ALA A 338 -35.81 -30.80 -41.39
N LEU A 339 -36.85 -31.58 -41.03
CA LEU A 339 -36.98 -33.02 -41.32
C LEU A 339 -37.64 -33.26 -42.68
#